data_AF-A0A920E998-F1
#
_entry.id   AF-A0A920E998-F1
#
_cell.length_a   1.000
_cell.length_b   1.000
_cell.length_c   1.000
_cell.angle_alpha   90.00
_cell.angle_beta   90.00
_cell.angle_gamma   90.00
#
_symmetry.space_group_name_H-M   'P 1'
#
loop_
_entity.id
_entity.type
_entity.pdbx_description
1 polymer ?
#
loop_
_entity_poly.entity_id
_entity_poly.type
_entity_poly.pdbx_seq_one_letter_code
_entity_poly.pdbx_strand_id
1 'polypeptide(L)'
;MEYTPFCSPELLDSEQPLKEPSDLAHYRLLHEFSYEKWKAWLSHAGAHEVRFKRGSIFEDTNLLIHAAIDGKGVALCGLEMVQEHLESGRLTSAF
;
A
#
# COMPACT_ATOMS: atom_id res chain seq x y z
N MET A 1 11.14 -11.05 2.91
CA MET A 1 9.87 -10.46 2.41
C MET A 1 10.18 -9.73 1.14
N GLU A 2 9.41 -9.95 0.06
CA GLU A 2 9.67 -9.31 -1.25
C GLU A 2 8.69 -8.16 -1.56
N TYR A 3 7.76 -7.85 -0.66
CA TYR A 3 6.72 -6.83 -0.87
C TYR A 3 6.61 -5.91 0.35
N THR A 4 6.50 -4.61 0.11
CA THR A 4 6.32 -3.58 1.15
C THR A 4 5.22 -2.58 0.76
N PRO A 5 4.57 -1.90 1.72
CA PRO A 5 3.54 -0.92 1.43
C PRO A 5 4.11 0.40 0.88
N PHE A 6 3.50 0.90 -0.19
CA PHE A 6 3.81 2.17 -0.82
C PHE A 6 2.55 3.00 -1.05
N CYS A 7 2.68 4.33 -0.98
CA CYS A 7 1.60 5.27 -1.24
C CYS A 7 2.12 6.57 -1.85
N SER A 8 1.22 7.43 -2.33
CA SER A 8 1.56 8.81 -2.67
C SER A 8 2.04 9.57 -1.43
N PRO A 9 3.09 10.40 -1.52
CA PRO A 9 3.54 11.23 -0.40
C PRO A 9 2.42 12.10 0.21
N GLU A 10 1.44 12.51 -0.59
CA GLU A 10 0.29 13.30 -0.12
C GLU A 10 -0.57 12.56 0.92
N LEU A 11 -0.54 11.21 0.95
CA LEU A 11 -1.24 10.43 1.99
C LEU A 11 -0.56 10.51 3.36
N LEU A 12 0.73 10.83 3.41
CA LEU A 12 1.50 10.96 4.65
C LEU A 12 1.28 12.32 5.33
N ASP A 13 0.87 13.34 4.56
CA ASP A 13 0.54 14.68 5.06
C ASP A 13 -0.90 14.77 5.63
N SER A 14 -1.59 13.64 5.78
CA SER A 14 -2.95 13.60 6.31
C SER A 14 -2.99 13.72 7.84
N GLU A 15 -4.13 14.12 8.42
CA GLU A 15 -4.32 14.18 9.88
C GLU A 15 -4.19 12.82 10.59
N GLN A 16 -4.21 11.71 9.84
CA GLN A 16 -4.02 10.36 10.35
C GLN A 16 -2.60 9.91 9.96
N PRO A 17 -1.64 9.87 10.89
CA PRO A 17 -0.28 9.51 10.54
C PRO A 17 -0.16 8.01 10.24
N LEU A 18 0.55 7.67 9.17
CA LEU A 18 0.92 6.30 8.81
C LEU A 18 2.34 6.03 9.34
N LYS A 19 2.47 5.48 10.54
CA LYS A 19 3.75 5.28 11.25
C LYS A 19 4.04 3.83 11.57
N GLU A 20 3.00 3.02 11.74
CA GLU A 20 3.10 1.60 12.03
C GLU A 20 2.06 0.79 11.23
N PRO A 21 2.27 -0.54 11.09
CA PRO A 21 1.35 -1.38 10.34
C PRO A 21 -0.12 -1.31 10.78
N SER A 22 -0.40 -1.02 12.06
CA SER A 22 -1.77 -0.82 12.60
C SER A 22 -2.51 0.33 11.91
N ASP A 23 -1.78 1.39 11.55
CA ASP A 23 -2.35 2.61 10.98
C ASP A 23 -3.00 2.37 9.61
N LEU A 24 -2.63 1.28 8.93
CA LEU A 24 -3.28 0.82 7.70
C LEU A 24 -4.79 0.60 7.87
N ALA A 25 -5.30 0.46 9.09
CA ALA A 25 -6.74 0.41 9.38
C ALA A 25 -7.51 1.66 8.92
N HIS A 26 -6.80 2.78 8.77
CA HIS A 26 -7.32 4.09 8.38
C HIS A 26 -7.35 4.32 6.87
N TYR A 27 -6.65 3.49 6.10
CA TYR A 27 -6.45 3.71 4.68
C TYR A 27 -7.13 2.63 3.83
N ARG A 28 -7.39 2.97 2.57
CA ARG A 28 -7.78 1.97 1.57
C ARG A 28 -6.57 1.14 1.19
N LEU A 29 -6.68 -0.17 1.30
CA LEU A 29 -5.66 -1.10 0.82
C LEU A 29 -5.99 -1.48 -0.61
N LEU A 30 -5.06 -1.27 -1.52
CA LEU A 30 -5.21 -1.60 -2.93
C LEU A 30 -4.67 -3.01 -3.18
N HIS A 31 -5.46 -3.85 -3.82
CA HIS A 31 -5.19 -5.29 -3.94
C HIS A 31 -4.82 -5.68 -5.36
N GLU A 32 -3.88 -6.61 -5.49
CA GLU A 32 -3.51 -7.21 -6.76
C GLU A 32 -4.07 -8.63 -6.84
N PHE A 33 -4.97 -8.89 -7.80
CA PHE A 33 -5.67 -10.15 -8.08
C PHE A 33 -6.55 -10.72 -6.95
N SER A 34 -6.16 -10.55 -5.68
CA SER A 34 -6.83 -11.10 -4.50
C SER A 34 -6.43 -10.38 -3.21
N TYR A 35 -7.07 -10.74 -2.10
CA TYR A 35 -6.76 -10.23 -0.78
C TYR A 35 -5.58 -10.94 -0.07
N GLU A 36 -5.04 -12.02 -0.65
CA GLU A 36 -4.09 -12.90 0.05
C GLU A 36 -2.74 -12.23 0.32
N LYS A 37 -2.27 -11.34 -0.58
CA LYS A 37 -1.01 -10.59 -0.37
C LYS A 37 -1.07 -9.73 0.89
N TRP A 38 -2.11 -8.91 1.03
CA TRP A 38 -2.30 -8.08 2.22
C TRP A 38 -2.55 -8.90 3.49
N LYS A 39 -3.35 -9.96 3.41
CA LYS A 39 -3.58 -10.86 4.53
C LYS A 39 -2.28 -11.47 5.06
N ALA A 40 -1.43 -11.98 4.17
CA ALA A 40 -0.14 -12.56 4.54
C ALA A 40 0.80 -11.50 5.12
N TRP A 41 0.89 -10.33 4.48
CA TRP A 41 1.74 -9.24 4.93
C TRP A 41 1.33 -8.72 6.32
N LEU A 42 0.05 -8.45 6.55
CA LEU A 42 -0.48 -7.97 7.84
C LEU A 42 -0.28 -9.00 8.95
N SER A 43 -0.46 -10.30 8.63
CA SER A 43 -0.18 -11.36 9.59
C SER A 43 1.28 -11.42 9.99
N HIS A 44 2.20 -11.15 9.06
CA HIS A 44 3.63 -11.10 9.35
C HIS A 44 4.01 -9.84 10.14
N ALA A 45 3.36 -8.71 9.84
CA ALA A 45 3.56 -7.43 10.50
C ALA A 45 2.90 -7.31 11.88
N GLY A 46 2.18 -8.34 12.35
CA GLY A 46 1.46 -8.33 13.63
C GLY A 46 0.18 -7.49 13.65
N ALA A 47 -0.25 -6.96 12.49
CA ALA A 47 -1.40 -6.07 12.36
C ALA A 47 -2.70 -6.83 12.04
N HIS A 48 -3.03 -7.83 12.86
CA HIS A 48 -4.15 -8.76 12.62
C HIS A 48 -5.54 -8.10 12.62
N GLU A 49 -5.68 -6.97 13.32
CA GLU A 49 -6.95 -6.24 13.46
C GLU A 49 -7.29 -5.37 12.24
N VAL A 50 -6.33 -5.16 11.33
CA VAL A 50 -6.55 -4.35 10.12
C VAL A 50 -7.51 -5.06 9.18
N ARG A 51 -8.65 -4.41 8.92
CA ARG A 51 -9.67 -4.92 7.98
C ARG A 51 -9.23 -4.72 6.54
N PHE A 52 -8.45 -5.65 6.02
CA PHE A 52 -7.85 -5.56 4.69
C PHE A 52 -8.77 -5.81 3.51
N LYS A 53 -9.96 -6.40 3.70
CA LYS A 53 -10.92 -6.64 2.60
C LYS A 53 -11.67 -5.38 2.15
N ARG A 54 -11.04 -4.22 2.33
CA ARG A 54 -11.55 -2.88 1.97
C ARG A 54 -10.61 -2.31 0.92
N GLY A 55 -11.18 -1.69 -0.11
CA GLY A 55 -10.44 -1.15 -1.25
C GLY A 55 -10.64 -1.96 -2.53
N SER A 56 -10.08 -1.47 -3.63
CA SER A 56 -10.27 -2.05 -4.96
C SER A 56 -9.31 -3.19 -5.23
N ILE A 57 -9.75 -4.19 -5.99
CA ILE A 57 -8.90 -5.22 -6.58
C ILE A 57 -8.59 -4.80 -8.02
N PHE A 58 -7.30 -4.86 -8.38
CA PHE A 58 -6.80 -4.61 -9.71
C PHE A 58 -6.28 -5.92 -10.31
N GLU A 59 -6.53 -6.13 -11.59
CA GLU A 59 -6.01 -7.27 -12.37
C GLU A 59 -4.70 -6.93 -13.10
N ASP A 60 -4.19 -5.72 -12.92
CA ASP A 60 -2.96 -5.23 -13.54
C ASP A 60 -2.13 -4.45 -12.52
N THR A 61 -0.84 -4.80 -12.42
CA THR A 61 0.08 -4.20 -11.46
C THR A 61 0.35 -2.73 -11.75
N ASN A 62 0.42 -2.32 -13.02
CA ASN A 62 0.64 -0.92 -13.37
C ASN A 62 -0.58 -0.08 -12.98
N LEU A 63 -1.80 -0.58 -13.19
CA LEU A 63 -3.02 0.09 -12.73
C LEU A 63 -3.07 0.23 -11.20
N LEU A 64 -2.64 -0.80 -10.48
CA LEU A 64 -2.49 -0.76 -9.02
C LEU A 64 -1.52 0.34 -8.56
N ILE A 65 -0.33 0.38 -9.16
CA ILE A 65 0.72 1.37 -8.86
C ILE A 65 0.24 2.78 -9.19
N HIS A 66 -0.37 2.99 -10.35
CA HIS A 66 -0.95 4.29 -10.73
C HIS A 66 -2.06 4.74 -9.77
N ALA A 67 -2.92 3.84 -9.30
CA ALA A 67 -3.91 4.17 -8.30
C ALA A 67 -3.28 4.59 -6.95
N ALA A 68 -2.14 4.01 -6.56
CA ALA A 68 -1.41 4.44 -5.37
C ALA A 68 -0.78 5.83 -5.56
N ILE A 69 -0.20 6.11 -6.74
CA ILE A 69 0.33 7.43 -7.13
C ILE A 69 -0.77 8.49 -7.09
N ASP A 70 -1.96 8.17 -7.59
CA ASP A 70 -3.13 9.07 -7.61
C ASP A 70 -3.81 9.22 -6.22
N GLY A 71 -3.16 8.75 -5.17
CA GLY A 71 -3.61 8.85 -3.79
C GLY A 71 -4.87 8.06 -3.46
N LYS A 72 -5.19 6.99 -4.21
CA LYS A 72 -6.41 6.19 -3.97
C LYS A 72 -6.29 5.24 -2.78
N GLY A 73 -5.08 5.02 -2.28
CA GLY A 73 -4.80 4.15 -1.15
C GLY A 73 -3.35 3.71 -1.10
N VAL A 74 -3.09 2.69 -0.27
CA VAL A 74 -1.78 2.07 -0.09
C VAL A 74 -1.74 0.77 -0.91
N ALA A 75 -0.71 0.61 -1.73
CA ALA A 75 -0.48 -0.61 -2.50
C ALA A 75 0.66 -1.43 -1.89
N LEU A 76 0.58 -2.75 -1.99
CA LEU A 76 1.65 -3.65 -1.61
C LEU A 76 2.43 -4.05 -2.87
N CYS A 77 3.68 -3.59 -3.00
CA CYS A 77 4.50 -3.79 -4.22
C CYS A 77 5.91 -4.29 -3.90
N GLY A 78 6.55 -4.95 -4.87
CA GLY A 78 7.98 -5.22 -4.85
C GLY A 78 8.77 -3.94 -5.13
N LEU A 79 9.95 -3.81 -4.53
CA LEU A 79 10.76 -2.58 -4.62
C LEU A 79 11.19 -2.31 -6.07
N GLU A 80 11.57 -3.36 -6.79
CA GLU A 80 11.97 -3.33 -8.19
C GLU A 80 10.87 -2.83 -9.14
N MET A 81 9.59 -3.01 -8.77
CA MET A 81 8.45 -2.56 -9.57
C MET A 81 8.19 -1.06 -9.45
N VAL A 82 8.62 -0.44 -8.35
CA VAL A 82 8.29 0.95 -8.01
C VAL A 82 9.51 1.87 -7.95
N GLN A 83 10.71 1.37 -8.22
CA GLN A 83 11.96 2.12 -8.04
C GLN A 83 11.95 3.48 -8.76
N GLU A 84 11.54 3.54 -10.02
CA GLU A 84 11.45 4.80 -10.78
C GLU A 84 10.44 5.79 -10.17
N HIS A 85 9.37 5.27 -9.55
CA HIS A 85 8.35 6.09 -8.89
C HIS A 85 8.84 6.64 -7.55
N LEU A 86 9.69 5.89 -6.84
CA LEU A 86 10.37 6.34 -5.63
C LEU A 86 11.41 7.42 -5.96
N GLU A 87 12.24 7.20 -6.98
CA GLU A 87 13.26 8.15 -7.43
C GLU A 87 12.65 9.47 -7.94
N SER A 88 11.48 9.40 -8.57
CA SER A 88 10.72 10.59 -9.01
C SER A 88 9.85 11.22 -7.92
N GLY A 89 9.82 10.67 -6.70
CA GLY A 89 9.03 11.19 -5.59
C GLY A 89 7.51 11.07 -5.78
N ARG A 90 7.05 10.23 -6.71
CA ARG A 90 5.62 9.96 -6.95
C ARG A 90 5.05 8.91 -6.00
N LEU A 91 5.92 8.05 -5.47
CA LEU A 91 5.61 7.12 -4.40
C LEU A 91 6.61 7.29 -3.27
N THR A 92 6.20 6.86 -2.08
CA THR A 92 7.05 6.70 -0.90
C THR A 92 6.67 5.44 -0.15
N SER A 93 7.59 4.90 0.65
CA SER A 93 7.27 3.87 1.64
C SER A 93 6.22 4.43 2.61
N ALA A 94 5.28 3.58 3.02
CA ALA A 94 4.25 3.94 4.00
C ALA A 94 4.81 4.22 5.41
N PHE A 95 5.95 3.61 5.76
CA PHE A 95 6.69 3.75 7.02
C PHE A 95 8.11 3.20 6.86
#